data_AF-A0A7R9QHL1-F1
#
_entry.id   AF-A0A7R9QHL1-F1
#
_cell.length_a   1.000
_cell.length_b   1.000
_cell.length_c   1.000
_cell.angle_alpha   90.00
_cell.angle_beta   90.00
_cell.angle_gamma   90.00
#
_symmetry.space_group_name_H-M   'P 1'
#
loop_
_entity.id
_entity.type
_entity.pdbx_description
1 polymer ?
#
loop_
_entity_poly.entity_id
_entity_poly.type
_entity_poly.pdbx_seq_one_letter_code
_entity_poly.pdbx_strand_id
1 'polypeptide(L)'
;LACHYDSKLNREKTFLGATDSAVPCALIIQLALTLDKYLKKSNSDTTLQLVFFDGEEAFVQWTNEDSLYGSRHLANKWSRSAYPKELKSRCANGTTGQPVRELDRIESLILLDLIGAQNPRFYSFYPNTKPLFNRIVEIEKKLNEMNLLETKASGKKTAYFNARQTFNYVEDDHMPFLRRNVPIVHVIATPFPAVWHRESDNRENLDFPTIRNVLKILQVFVAEYLHLNVE
;
A
#
# COMPACT_ATOMS: atom_id res chain seq x y z
N LEU A 1 -6.20 0.58 0.91
CA LEU A 1 -4.98 0.55 0.08
C LEU A 1 -4.67 1.97 -0.35
N ALA A 2 -3.40 2.36 -0.38
CA ALA A 2 -3.00 3.68 -0.83
C ALA A 2 -1.68 3.67 -1.61
N CYS A 3 -1.49 4.72 -2.40
CA CYS A 3 -0.25 5.14 -3.04
C CYS A 3 -0.34 6.65 -3.32
N HIS A 4 0.73 7.27 -3.78
CA HIS A 4 0.68 8.62 -4.36
C HIS A 4 0.57 8.53 -5.90
N TYR A 5 -0.04 9.54 -6.53
CA TYR A 5 -0.22 9.58 -7.99
C TYR A 5 0.58 10.71 -8.66
N ASP A 6 1.05 11.69 -7.88
CA ASP A 6 1.98 12.69 -8.38
C ASP A 6 3.34 12.06 -8.73
N SER A 7 4.12 12.79 -9.50
CA SER A 7 5.50 12.41 -9.84
C SER A 7 6.41 13.58 -9.52
N LYS A 8 7.64 13.28 -9.08
CA LYS A 8 8.60 14.29 -8.66
C LYS A 8 8.87 15.31 -9.75
N LEU A 9 8.79 16.60 -9.39
CA LEU A 9 9.22 17.66 -10.29
C LEU A 9 10.75 17.63 -10.45
N ASN A 10 11.20 17.31 -11.65
CA ASN A 10 12.58 17.52 -12.07
C ASN A 10 12.64 18.71 -13.04
N ARG A 11 13.41 19.74 -12.67
CA ARG A 11 13.49 21.01 -13.44
C ARG A 11 14.30 20.90 -14.71
N GLU A 12 15.21 19.94 -14.79
CA GLU A 12 16.12 19.81 -15.92
C GLU A 12 15.57 18.88 -16.98
N LYS A 13 14.82 17.83 -16.57
CA LYS A 13 14.41 16.74 -17.45
C LYS A 13 13.10 16.11 -17.01
N THR A 14 12.43 15.43 -17.93
CA THR A 14 11.19 14.69 -17.64
C THR A 14 11.50 13.47 -16.78
N PHE A 15 10.91 13.44 -15.58
CA PHE A 15 10.87 12.27 -14.71
C PHE A 15 9.47 11.64 -14.80
N LEU A 16 9.40 10.32 -14.98
CA LEU A 16 8.13 9.62 -15.17
C LEU A 16 7.62 8.95 -13.88
N GLY A 17 8.50 8.57 -12.95
CA GLY A 17 8.11 7.87 -11.72
C GLY A 17 7.40 6.54 -11.99
N ALA A 18 8.00 5.68 -12.83
CA ALA A 18 7.34 4.42 -13.19
C ALA A 18 7.12 3.50 -11.98
N THR A 19 8.12 3.37 -11.10
CA THR A 19 7.98 2.67 -9.81
C THR A 19 7.38 3.54 -8.72
N ASP A 20 7.33 4.85 -8.95
CA ASP A 20 7.25 5.94 -7.97
C ASP A 20 6.22 7.01 -8.39
N SER A 21 4.92 6.76 -8.35
CA SER A 21 4.22 5.52 -7.95
C SER A 21 3.21 5.05 -9.01
N ALA A 22 3.57 5.17 -10.29
CA ALA A 22 2.67 4.79 -11.40
C ALA A 22 2.29 3.30 -11.37
N VAL A 23 3.23 2.40 -11.08
CA VAL A 23 2.95 0.97 -10.90
C VAL A 23 2.07 0.71 -9.66
N PRO A 24 2.37 1.23 -8.45
CA PRO A 24 1.44 1.18 -7.32
C PRO A 24 0.01 1.64 -7.65
N CYS A 25 -0.16 2.76 -8.36
CA CYS A 25 -1.46 3.23 -8.83
C CYS A 25 -2.18 2.18 -9.68
N ALA A 26 -1.48 1.64 -10.68
CA ALA A 26 -2.02 0.62 -11.58
C ALA A 26 -2.36 -0.69 -10.85
N LEU A 27 -1.54 -1.11 -9.88
CA LEU A 27 -1.79 -2.29 -9.06
C LEU A 27 -3.10 -2.18 -8.28
N ILE A 28 -3.34 -1.03 -7.63
CA ILE A 28 -4.56 -0.79 -6.86
C ILE A 28 -5.79 -0.81 -7.76
N ILE A 29 -5.74 -0.12 -8.91
CA ILE A 29 -6.85 -0.09 -9.87
C ILE A 29 -7.12 -1.49 -10.42
N GLN A 30 -6.09 -2.23 -10.85
CA GLN A 30 -6.24 -3.56 -11.40
C GLN A 30 -6.77 -4.57 -10.38
N LEU A 31 -6.35 -4.45 -9.11
CA LEU A 31 -6.89 -5.25 -8.01
C LEU A 31 -8.38 -4.99 -7.83
N ALA A 32 -8.81 -3.73 -7.79
CA ALA A 32 -10.22 -3.37 -7.65
C ALA A 32 -11.07 -3.90 -8.82
N LEU A 33 -10.58 -3.76 -10.05
CA LEU A 33 -11.25 -4.32 -11.25
C LEU A 33 -11.38 -5.85 -11.18
N THR A 34 -10.34 -6.54 -10.71
CA THR A 34 -10.33 -8.00 -10.63
C THR A 34 -11.30 -8.52 -9.56
N LEU A 35 -11.40 -7.81 -8.42
CA LEU A 35 -12.21 -8.23 -7.29
C LEU A 35 -13.63 -7.63 -7.29
N ASP A 36 -13.97 -6.76 -8.25
CA ASP A 36 -15.23 -5.98 -8.30
C ASP A 36 -16.48 -6.83 -8.05
N LYS A 37 -16.62 -7.96 -8.76
CA LYS A 37 -17.80 -8.83 -8.63
C LYS A 37 -17.96 -9.44 -7.23
N TYR A 38 -16.85 -9.65 -6.52
CA TYR A 38 -16.83 -10.24 -5.18
C TYR A 38 -17.02 -9.15 -4.11
N LEU A 39 -16.38 -7.99 -4.30
CA LEU A 39 -16.54 -6.82 -3.44
C LEU A 39 -18.00 -6.35 -3.38
N LYS A 40 -18.69 -6.32 -4.52
CA LYS A 40 -20.12 -5.94 -4.60
C LYS A 40 -21.07 -6.90 -3.88
N LYS A 41 -20.67 -8.15 -3.69
CA LYS A 41 -21.46 -9.17 -2.96
C LYS A 41 -21.12 -9.22 -1.47
N SER A 42 -20.10 -8.49 -1.02
CA SER A 42 -19.71 -8.47 0.39
C SER A 42 -20.75 -7.74 1.23
N ASN A 43 -21.26 -8.39 2.26
CA ASN A 43 -22.16 -7.82 3.27
C ASN A 43 -21.43 -7.50 4.59
N SER A 44 -20.10 -7.37 4.55
CA SER A 44 -19.30 -7.07 5.74
C SER A 44 -19.42 -5.62 6.19
N ASP A 45 -19.22 -5.37 7.49
CA ASP A 45 -19.05 -4.03 8.04
C ASP A 45 -17.68 -3.42 7.70
N THR A 46 -16.71 -4.26 7.37
CA THR A 46 -15.40 -3.86 6.84
C THR A 46 -15.45 -3.78 5.31
N THR A 47 -14.90 -2.71 4.75
CA THR A 47 -14.89 -2.46 3.30
C THR A 47 -13.49 -2.10 2.79
N LEU A 48 -13.32 -2.10 1.47
CA LEU A 48 -12.10 -1.65 0.81
C LEU A 48 -12.20 -0.16 0.45
N GLN A 49 -11.27 0.64 0.98
CA GLN A 49 -11.06 2.03 0.56
C GLN A 49 -9.76 2.15 -0.21
N LEU A 50 -9.80 2.91 -1.31
CA LEU A 50 -8.64 3.25 -2.15
C LEU A 50 -8.34 4.74 -1.99
N VAL A 51 -7.09 5.08 -1.68
CA VAL A 51 -6.65 6.48 -1.52
C VAL A 51 -5.45 6.72 -2.44
N PHE A 52 -5.58 7.70 -3.32
CA PHE A 52 -4.50 8.14 -4.20
C PHE A 52 -4.09 9.53 -3.72
N PHE A 53 -2.95 9.61 -3.04
CA PHE A 53 -2.44 10.86 -2.49
C PHE A 53 -1.84 11.74 -3.58
N ASP A 54 -1.94 13.06 -3.37
CA ASP A 54 -1.33 14.09 -4.21
C ASP A 54 -0.22 14.79 -3.43
N GLY A 55 0.80 15.27 -4.15
CA GLY A 55 1.95 15.96 -3.57
C GLY A 55 2.59 15.17 -2.44
N GLU A 56 2.89 13.89 -2.66
CA GLU A 56 3.80 13.16 -1.77
C GLU A 56 5.18 13.82 -1.84
N GLU A 57 5.60 14.15 -3.06
CA GLU A 57 6.95 14.56 -3.36
C GLU A 57 7.27 15.98 -2.89
N ALA A 58 8.52 16.16 -2.46
CA ALA A 58 9.08 17.48 -2.23
C ALA A 58 9.29 18.24 -3.56
N PHE A 59 8.92 19.52 -3.60
CA PHE A 59 9.20 20.41 -4.72
C PHE A 59 10.67 20.84 -4.76
N VAL A 60 11.31 21.02 -3.61
CA VAL A 60 12.69 21.51 -3.51
C VAL A 60 13.54 20.59 -2.65
N GLN A 61 13.21 20.47 -1.36
CA GLN A 61 13.95 19.67 -0.40
C GLN A 61 12.97 19.03 0.56
N TRP A 62 13.11 17.71 0.71
CA TRP A 62 12.29 16.94 1.64
C TRP A 62 12.41 17.48 3.07
N THR A 63 11.33 18.04 3.58
CA THR A 63 11.18 18.59 4.94
C THR A 63 9.75 18.37 5.44
N ASN A 64 9.45 18.67 6.71
CA ASN A 64 8.08 18.53 7.24
C ASN A 64 7.04 19.41 6.52
N GLU A 65 7.49 20.50 5.90
CA GLU A 65 6.65 21.46 5.18
C GLU A 65 6.64 21.22 3.67
N ASP A 66 7.74 20.72 3.10
CA ASP A 66 7.96 20.40 1.68
C ASP A 66 8.05 18.89 1.44
N SER A 67 6.94 18.20 1.77
CA SER A 67 6.61 16.81 1.39
C SER A 67 5.22 16.47 1.91
N LEU A 68 4.65 15.33 1.50
CA LEU A 68 3.46 14.73 2.11
C LEU A 68 2.25 15.68 2.18
N TYR A 69 2.09 16.56 1.19
CA TYR A 69 1.11 17.63 1.18
C TYR A 69 -0.32 17.09 1.30
N GLY A 70 -0.68 16.15 0.42
CA GLY A 70 -2.01 15.55 0.38
C GLY A 70 -2.29 14.67 1.60
N SER A 71 -1.34 13.84 2.01
CA SER A 71 -1.51 12.97 3.18
C SER A 71 -1.57 13.74 4.50
N ARG A 72 -0.74 14.78 4.69
CA ARG A 72 -0.85 15.69 5.86
C ARG A 72 -2.22 16.36 5.91
N HIS A 73 -2.70 16.86 4.76
CA HIS A 73 -4.02 17.46 4.66
C HIS A 73 -5.13 16.47 5.00
N LEU A 74 -5.13 15.29 4.36
CA LEU A 74 -6.20 14.30 4.51
C LEU A 74 -6.26 13.72 5.93
N ALA A 75 -5.11 13.36 6.51
CA ALA A 75 -5.05 12.88 7.89
C ALA A 75 -5.57 13.92 8.89
N ASN A 76 -5.23 15.21 8.70
CA ASN A 76 -5.78 16.29 9.52
C ASN A 76 -7.30 16.44 9.33
N LYS A 77 -7.78 16.44 8.08
CA LYS A 77 -9.22 16.52 7.76
C LYS A 77 -10.01 15.39 8.42
N TRP A 78 -9.59 14.14 8.23
CA TRP A 78 -10.27 12.98 8.81
C TRP A 78 -10.15 12.89 10.33
N SER A 79 -9.08 13.43 10.92
CA SER A 79 -8.97 13.54 12.38
C SER A 79 -9.92 14.57 13.01
N ARG A 80 -10.56 15.41 12.20
CA ARG A 80 -11.53 16.43 12.65
C ARG A 80 -12.96 16.16 12.14
N SER A 81 -13.13 15.19 11.25
CA SER A 81 -14.43 14.84 10.66
C SER A 81 -15.10 13.78 11.52
N ALA A 82 -16.31 14.03 12.00
CA ALA A 82 -17.08 13.04 12.75
C ALA A 82 -17.69 12.01 11.79
N TYR A 83 -17.59 10.73 12.16
CA TYR A 83 -18.31 9.66 11.47
C TYR A 83 -19.79 9.67 11.91
N PRO A 84 -20.76 9.58 10.96
CA PRO A 84 -22.18 9.68 11.27
C PRO A 84 -22.64 8.74 12.38
N LYS A 85 -23.46 9.26 13.31
CA LYS A 85 -23.88 8.54 14.53
C LYS A 85 -24.71 7.30 14.21
N GLU A 86 -25.48 7.36 13.12
CA GLU A 86 -26.37 6.32 12.64
C GLU A 86 -25.61 5.06 12.20
N LEU A 87 -24.31 5.20 11.87
CA LEU A 87 -23.45 4.11 11.42
C LEU A 87 -22.45 3.64 12.50
N LYS A 88 -22.47 4.23 13.71
CA LYS A 88 -21.53 3.90 14.79
C LYS A 88 -21.66 2.49 15.35
N SER A 89 -22.86 1.90 15.26
CA SER A 89 -23.11 0.52 15.72
C SER A 89 -22.28 -0.52 14.97
N ARG A 90 -21.75 -0.17 13.78
CA ARG A 90 -20.89 -1.00 12.93
C ARG A 90 -19.41 -0.92 13.32
N CYS A 91 -19.03 -0.07 14.28
CA CYS A 91 -17.66 0.07 14.76
C CYS A 91 -17.46 -0.71 16.06
N ALA A 92 -16.46 -1.60 16.10
CA ALA A 92 -16.18 -2.46 17.27
C ALA A 92 -15.99 -1.69 18.60
N ASN A 93 -15.56 -0.42 18.54
CA ASN A 93 -15.33 0.46 19.71
C ASN A 93 -16.36 1.60 19.87
N GLY A 94 -17.50 1.55 19.17
CA GLY A 94 -18.55 2.58 19.21
C GLY A 94 -19.25 2.75 20.58
N THR A 95 -18.89 1.93 21.57
CA THR A 95 -19.49 1.86 22.91
C THR A 95 -18.93 2.86 23.92
N THR A 96 -17.86 3.59 23.59
CA THR A 96 -17.13 4.46 24.54
C THR A 96 -17.72 5.86 24.72
N GLY A 97 -18.85 6.18 24.08
CA GLY A 97 -19.52 7.49 24.17
C GLY A 97 -18.79 8.65 23.45
N GLN A 98 -17.56 8.45 23.00
CA GLN A 98 -16.80 9.43 22.22
C GLN A 98 -17.26 9.48 20.75
N PRO A 99 -17.18 10.64 20.09
CA PRO A 99 -17.44 10.73 18.65
C PRO A 99 -16.34 10.01 17.87
N VAL A 100 -16.69 8.89 17.23
CA VAL A 100 -15.86 8.22 16.21
C VAL A 100 -15.58 9.21 15.09
N ARG A 101 -14.32 9.36 14.70
CA ARG A 101 -13.88 10.21 13.60
C ARG A 101 -13.72 9.39 12.34
N GLU A 102 -13.72 10.04 11.17
CA GLU A 102 -13.43 9.39 9.90
C GLU A 102 -12.10 8.62 9.93
N LEU A 103 -11.09 9.19 10.60
CA LEU A 103 -9.78 8.56 10.76
C LEU A 103 -9.85 7.23 11.54
N ASP A 104 -10.72 7.15 12.55
CA ASP A 104 -10.82 6.00 13.45
C ASP A 104 -11.42 4.76 12.75
N ARG A 105 -11.97 4.94 11.53
CA ARG A 105 -12.52 3.86 10.70
C ARG A 105 -11.44 3.07 9.96
N ILE A 106 -10.21 3.59 9.90
CA ILE A 106 -9.12 2.95 9.18
C ILE A 106 -8.58 1.79 10.02
N GLU A 107 -9.02 0.58 9.71
CA GLU A 107 -8.57 -0.63 10.40
C GLU A 107 -7.08 -0.90 10.16
N SER A 108 -6.61 -0.67 8.92
CA SER A 108 -5.19 -0.66 8.55
C SER A 108 -4.98 0.13 7.26
N LEU A 109 -3.97 0.99 7.23
CA LEU A 109 -3.50 1.66 6.03
C LEU A 109 -2.36 0.85 5.41
N ILE A 110 -2.62 0.25 4.25
CA ILE A 110 -1.62 -0.47 3.47
C ILE A 110 -1.17 0.46 2.34
N LEU A 111 0.05 0.98 2.47
CA LEU A 111 0.65 1.94 1.55
C LEU A 111 1.64 1.21 0.62
N LEU A 112 1.46 1.36 -0.68
CA LEU A 112 2.30 0.78 -1.72
C LEU A 112 3.16 1.89 -2.31
N ASP A 113 4.47 1.68 -2.33
CA ASP A 113 5.42 2.63 -2.88
C ASP A 113 6.68 1.92 -3.42
N LEU A 114 7.33 2.51 -4.42
CA LEU A 114 8.56 2.02 -5.06
C LEU A 114 8.49 0.55 -5.53
N ILE A 115 7.37 0.20 -6.17
CA ILE A 115 7.12 -1.15 -6.68
C ILE A 115 7.27 -1.17 -8.20
N GLY A 116 7.99 -2.15 -8.74
CA GLY A 116 8.03 -2.41 -10.19
C GLY A 116 9.39 -2.84 -10.70
N ALA A 117 10.46 -2.55 -9.96
CA ALA A 117 11.77 -3.10 -10.22
C ALA A 117 11.84 -4.61 -9.93
N GLN A 118 12.86 -5.27 -10.47
CA GLN A 118 13.05 -6.71 -10.31
C GLN A 118 13.44 -7.10 -8.87
N ASN A 119 12.85 -8.18 -8.36
CA ASN A 119 13.22 -8.80 -7.07
C ASN A 119 13.25 -7.82 -5.87
N PRO A 120 12.18 -7.06 -5.62
CA PRO A 120 12.09 -6.18 -4.47
C PRO A 120 12.15 -6.98 -3.17
N ARG A 121 12.51 -6.32 -2.08
CA ARG A 121 12.46 -6.89 -0.73
C ARG A 121 11.62 -6.01 0.17
N PHE A 122 10.52 -6.56 0.65
CA PHE A 122 9.60 -5.92 1.58
C PHE A 122 9.80 -6.53 2.97
N TYR A 123 9.69 -5.70 4.01
CA TYR A 123 9.85 -6.12 5.41
C TYR A 123 8.71 -5.56 6.25
N SER A 124 8.48 -6.18 7.41
CA SER A 124 7.57 -5.62 8.41
C SER A 124 8.24 -4.44 9.12
N PHE A 125 7.70 -3.23 9.01
CA PHE A 125 8.23 -2.04 9.71
C PHE A 125 7.64 -1.89 11.13
N TYR A 126 6.38 -2.25 11.33
CA TYR A 126 5.65 -1.98 12.58
C TYR A 126 5.25 -3.28 13.30
N PRO A 127 5.51 -3.39 14.62
CA PRO A 127 5.12 -4.56 15.40
C PRO A 127 3.60 -4.85 15.40
N ASN A 128 2.77 -3.80 15.47
CA ASN A 128 1.32 -3.93 15.63
C ASN A 128 0.63 -4.48 14.37
N THR A 129 1.21 -4.30 13.19
CA THR A 129 0.71 -4.84 11.91
C THR A 129 1.53 -6.02 11.39
N LYS A 130 2.53 -6.49 12.14
CA LYS A 130 3.32 -7.67 11.79
C LYS A 130 2.48 -8.93 11.51
N PRO A 131 1.41 -9.24 12.26
CA PRO A 131 0.54 -10.36 11.91
C PRO A 131 -0.07 -10.22 10.52
N LEU A 132 -0.44 -9.01 10.13
CA LEU A 132 -1.00 -8.71 8.81
C LEU A 132 0.05 -8.87 7.71
N PHE A 133 1.25 -8.33 7.92
CA PHE A 133 2.38 -8.51 7.01
C PHE A 133 2.73 -10.01 6.83
N ASN A 134 2.70 -10.79 7.92
CA ASN A 134 2.95 -12.23 7.85
C ASN A 134 1.90 -12.97 7.01
N ARG A 135 0.64 -12.50 6.93
CA ARG A 135 -0.34 -13.07 6.00
C ARG A 135 0.13 -12.91 4.54
N ILE A 136 0.68 -11.75 4.19
CA ILE A 136 1.24 -11.50 2.85
C ILE A 136 2.40 -12.45 2.55
N VAL A 137 3.30 -12.66 3.53
CA VAL A 137 4.42 -13.63 3.42
C VAL A 137 3.91 -15.05 3.17
N GLU A 138 2.91 -15.51 3.93
CA GLU A 138 2.35 -16.86 3.77
C GLU A 138 1.62 -17.03 2.42
N ILE A 139 0.96 -15.98 1.93
CA ILE A 139 0.32 -15.97 0.60
C ILE A 139 1.37 -16.13 -0.50
N GLU A 140 2.46 -15.36 -0.46
CA GLU A 140 3.56 -15.53 -1.42
C GLU A 140 4.10 -16.96 -1.40
N LYS A 141 4.32 -17.54 -0.21
CA LYS A 141 4.80 -18.91 -0.05
C LYS A 141 3.85 -19.93 -0.69
N LYS A 142 2.54 -19.83 -0.43
CA LYS A 142 1.53 -20.72 -1.01
C LYS A 142 1.46 -20.59 -2.54
N LEU A 143 1.46 -19.37 -3.06
CA LEU A 143 1.46 -19.15 -4.52
C LEU A 143 2.72 -19.71 -5.18
N ASN A 144 3.89 -19.66 -4.51
CA ASN A 144 5.09 -20.34 -4.97
C ASN A 144 4.96 -21.87 -4.94
N GLU A 145 4.37 -22.45 -3.88
CA GLU A 145 4.14 -23.91 -3.79
C GLU A 145 3.20 -24.43 -4.88
N MET A 146 2.25 -23.59 -5.30
CA MET A 146 1.33 -23.87 -6.41
C MET A 146 1.93 -23.55 -7.80
N ASN A 147 3.17 -23.07 -7.88
CA ASN A 147 3.82 -22.60 -9.12
C ASN A 147 3.03 -21.52 -9.88
N LEU A 148 2.32 -20.63 -9.16
CA LEU A 148 1.51 -19.56 -9.74
C LEU A 148 2.27 -18.23 -9.91
N LEU A 149 3.51 -18.15 -9.40
CA LEU A 149 4.35 -16.96 -9.51
C LEU A 149 5.42 -17.15 -10.61
N GLU A 150 5.60 -16.10 -11.40
CA GLU A 150 6.51 -16.06 -12.54
C GLU A 150 7.95 -15.79 -12.05
N THR A 151 8.90 -16.63 -12.44
CA THR A 151 10.32 -16.40 -12.17
C THR A 151 11.15 -16.56 -13.44
N LYS A 152 12.26 -15.81 -13.55
CA LYS A 152 13.12 -15.85 -14.76
C LYS A 152 13.84 -17.19 -14.95
N ALA A 153 13.95 -18.01 -13.90
CA ALA A 153 14.62 -19.30 -13.96
C ALA A 153 13.70 -20.39 -13.41
N SER A 154 13.52 -21.46 -14.20
CA SER A 154 12.69 -22.61 -13.83
C SER A 154 13.10 -23.18 -12.47
N GLY A 155 12.12 -23.50 -11.64
CA GLY A 155 12.32 -24.05 -10.30
C GLY A 155 12.72 -23.03 -9.22
N LYS A 156 12.93 -21.75 -9.55
CA LYS A 156 13.12 -20.71 -8.53
C LYS A 156 11.79 -20.22 -7.99
N LYS A 157 11.77 -19.97 -6.68
CA LYS A 157 10.67 -19.31 -5.96
C LYS A 157 10.99 -17.84 -5.76
N THR A 158 9.94 -17.04 -5.69
CA THR A 158 10.01 -15.63 -5.27
C THR A 158 10.21 -15.56 -3.75
N ALA A 159 10.75 -14.44 -3.28
CA ALA A 159 10.98 -14.16 -1.86
C ALA A 159 10.96 -12.64 -1.62
N TYR A 160 9.91 -11.99 -2.11
CA TYR A 160 9.72 -10.55 -2.04
C TYR A 160 9.42 -10.11 -0.61
N PHE A 161 8.49 -10.78 0.08
CA PHE A 161 8.05 -10.42 1.42
C PHE A 161 8.82 -11.23 2.47
N ASN A 162 9.52 -10.52 3.37
CA ASN A 162 10.35 -11.14 4.40
C ASN A 162 9.70 -10.99 5.79
N ALA A 163 9.47 -12.12 6.47
CA ALA A 163 8.89 -12.12 7.83
C ALA A 163 9.77 -11.44 8.90
N ARG A 164 11.02 -11.10 8.57
CA ARG A 164 11.88 -10.30 9.44
C ARG A 164 11.32 -8.89 9.58
N GLN A 165 11.44 -8.38 10.79
CA GLN A 165 11.16 -6.99 11.07
C GLN A 165 12.38 -6.14 10.68
N THR A 166 12.12 -4.97 10.13
CA THR A 166 13.12 -3.92 9.94
C THR A 166 12.82 -2.74 10.86
N PHE A 167 13.85 -2.00 11.24
CA PHE A 167 13.74 -0.75 12.00
C PHE A 167 14.21 0.44 11.17
N ASN A 168 14.36 0.26 9.85
CA ASN A 168 14.64 1.35 8.94
C ASN A 168 13.51 2.38 9.04
N TYR A 169 13.89 3.64 9.15
CA TYR A 169 12.95 4.75 9.10
C TYR A 169 12.83 5.23 7.66
N VAL A 170 11.60 5.24 7.15
CA VAL A 170 11.26 5.78 5.84
C VAL A 170 10.11 6.74 6.04
N GLU A 171 10.29 7.99 5.65
CA GLU A 171 9.18 8.96 5.60
C GLU A 171 8.44 8.82 4.28
N ASP A 172 7.11 8.77 4.36
CA ASP A 172 6.19 8.59 3.25
C ASP A 172 4.77 8.93 3.77
N ASP A 173 3.75 8.90 2.91
CA ASP A 173 2.37 9.31 3.13
C ASP A 173 1.66 8.66 4.32
N HIS A 174 2.18 7.55 4.85
CA HIS A 174 1.65 6.93 6.04
C HIS A 174 1.97 7.74 7.32
N MET A 175 3.01 8.58 7.32
CA MET A 175 3.50 9.24 8.53
C MET A 175 2.45 10.12 9.24
N PRO A 176 1.65 10.95 8.54
CA PRO A 176 0.58 11.72 9.17
C PRO A 176 -0.52 10.85 9.81
N PHE A 177 -0.76 9.65 9.27
CA PHE A 177 -1.73 8.68 9.80
C PHE A 177 -1.15 7.90 10.98
N LEU A 178 0.10 7.44 10.87
CA LEU A 178 0.83 6.75 11.93
C LEU A 178 0.90 7.59 13.21
N ARG A 179 1.25 8.89 13.08
CA ARG A 179 1.28 9.84 14.22
C ARG A 179 -0.08 10.02 14.91
N ARG A 180 -1.17 9.56 14.28
CA ARG A 180 -2.54 9.56 14.81
C ARG A 180 -3.05 8.15 15.13
N ASN A 181 -2.15 7.19 15.31
CA ASN A 181 -2.39 5.82 15.72
C ASN A 181 -3.12 4.94 14.69
N VAL A 182 -3.10 5.30 13.41
CA VAL A 182 -3.58 4.40 12.35
C VAL A 182 -2.57 3.26 12.18
N PRO A 183 -2.99 1.98 12.21
CA PRO A 183 -2.09 0.85 11.95
C PRO A 183 -1.59 0.87 10.50
N ILE A 184 -0.28 0.74 10.28
CA ILE A 184 0.35 0.87 8.97
C ILE A 184 0.97 -0.46 8.51
N VAL A 185 0.71 -0.87 7.28
CA VAL A 185 1.55 -1.83 6.54
C VAL A 185 2.21 -1.08 5.39
N HIS A 186 3.51 -0.84 5.50
CA HIS A 186 4.28 -0.13 4.48
C HIS A 186 4.92 -1.12 3.52
N VAL A 187 4.35 -1.23 2.32
CA VAL A 187 4.85 -2.08 1.24
C VAL A 187 5.74 -1.24 0.34
N ILE A 188 6.95 -0.98 0.83
CA ILE A 188 8.02 -0.28 0.11
C ILE A 188 9.27 -1.15 0.04
N ALA A 189 9.91 -1.20 -1.12
CA ALA A 189 11.11 -2.01 -1.31
C ALA A 189 12.27 -1.45 -0.48
N THR A 190 13.03 -2.29 0.23
CA THR A 190 14.29 -1.89 0.88
C THR A 190 15.41 -2.89 0.55
N PRO A 191 16.52 -2.47 -0.08
CA PRO A 191 16.81 -1.12 -0.56
C PRO A 191 15.82 -0.65 -1.65
N PHE A 192 15.74 0.66 -1.84
CA PHE A 192 14.94 1.28 -2.90
C PHE A 192 15.43 0.81 -4.28
N PRO A 193 14.57 0.82 -5.32
CA PRO A 193 14.98 0.54 -6.68
C PRO A 193 16.21 1.37 -7.09
N ALA A 194 17.16 0.76 -7.81
CA ALA A 194 18.37 1.47 -8.26
C ALA A 194 18.07 2.67 -9.19
N VAL A 195 16.85 2.73 -9.73
CA VAL A 195 16.35 3.79 -10.60
C VAL A 195 15.65 4.92 -9.84
N TRP A 196 15.41 4.79 -8.53
CA TRP A 196 14.68 5.78 -7.72
C TRP A 196 15.24 7.19 -7.89
N HIS A 197 14.34 8.16 -8.11
CA HIS A 197 14.64 9.56 -8.42
C HIS A 197 15.59 9.80 -9.63
N ARG A 198 15.65 8.86 -10.58
CA ARG A 198 16.42 9.01 -11.83
C ARG A 198 15.48 8.91 -13.03
N GLU A 199 15.85 9.52 -14.16
CA GLU A 199 15.10 9.39 -15.43
C GLU A 199 14.95 7.94 -15.93
N SER A 200 15.84 7.06 -15.45
CA SER A 200 15.74 5.63 -15.68
C SER A 200 14.54 4.98 -14.98
N ASP A 201 13.85 5.66 -14.07
CA ASP A 201 12.58 5.18 -13.52
C ASP A 201 11.44 5.37 -14.54
N ASN A 202 11.49 4.51 -15.54
CA ASN A 202 10.64 4.52 -16.71
C ASN A 202 10.19 3.09 -17.07
N ARG A 203 9.33 2.97 -18.06
CA ARG A 203 8.73 1.69 -18.48
C ARG A 203 9.76 0.61 -18.81
N GLU A 204 10.92 0.96 -19.38
CA GLU A 204 11.93 0.00 -19.82
C GLU A 204 12.62 -0.72 -18.65
N ASN A 205 12.63 -0.09 -17.47
CA ASN A 205 13.26 -0.62 -16.26
C ASN A 205 12.27 -1.36 -15.35
N LEU A 206 11.00 -1.49 -15.77
CA LEU A 206 10.00 -2.28 -15.06
C LEU A 206 10.19 -3.79 -15.32
N ASP A 207 10.05 -4.58 -14.27
CA ASP A 207 10.00 -6.04 -14.35
C ASP A 207 8.55 -6.52 -14.26
N PHE A 208 7.90 -6.66 -15.42
CA PHE A 208 6.50 -7.07 -15.50
C PHE A 208 6.17 -8.41 -14.81
N PRO A 209 7.03 -9.46 -14.84
CA PRO A 209 6.81 -10.66 -14.03
C PRO A 209 6.71 -10.34 -12.53
N THR A 210 7.61 -9.54 -11.98
CA THR A 210 7.54 -9.07 -10.59
C THR A 210 6.24 -8.33 -10.31
N ILE A 211 5.86 -7.38 -11.18
CA ILE A 211 4.62 -6.60 -11.02
C ILE A 211 3.39 -7.52 -10.97
N ARG A 212 3.29 -8.49 -11.90
CA ARG A 212 2.18 -9.46 -11.92
C ARG A 212 2.16 -10.36 -10.68
N ASN A 213 3.33 -10.74 -10.16
CA ASN A 213 3.41 -11.53 -8.94
C ASN A 213 2.94 -10.75 -7.71
N VAL A 214 3.40 -9.50 -7.55
CA VAL A 214 2.97 -8.63 -6.44
C VAL A 214 1.46 -8.39 -6.54
N LEU A 215 0.92 -8.17 -7.74
CA LEU A 215 -0.53 -8.06 -7.96
C LEU A 215 -1.28 -9.31 -7.46
N LYS A 216 -0.86 -10.51 -7.87
CA LYS A 216 -1.50 -11.78 -7.43
C LYS A 216 -1.47 -11.93 -5.90
N ILE A 217 -0.33 -11.63 -5.28
CA ILE A 217 -0.16 -11.71 -3.82
C ILE A 217 -1.15 -10.75 -3.13
N LEU A 218 -1.22 -9.49 -3.57
CA LEU A 218 -2.10 -8.49 -3.00
C LEU A 218 -3.59 -8.78 -3.25
N GLN A 219 -3.94 -9.34 -4.41
CA GLN A 219 -5.32 -9.76 -4.71
C GLN A 219 -5.79 -10.86 -3.76
N VAL A 220 -4.98 -11.90 -3.56
CA VAL A 220 -5.28 -12.98 -2.62
C VAL A 220 -5.35 -12.42 -1.19
N PHE A 221 -4.43 -11.53 -0.82
CA PHE A 221 -4.44 -10.91 0.49
C PHE A 221 -5.72 -10.10 0.75
N VAL A 222 -6.15 -9.25 -0.18
CA VAL A 222 -7.38 -8.46 -0.01
C VAL A 222 -8.61 -9.37 0.03
N ALA A 223 -8.67 -10.40 -0.82
CA ALA A 223 -9.75 -11.37 -0.80
C ALA A 223 -9.82 -12.13 0.54
N GLU A 224 -8.67 -12.56 1.08
CA GLU A 224 -8.57 -13.22 2.38
C GLU A 224 -8.98 -12.28 3.52
N TYR A 225 -8.47 -11.04 3.52
CA TYR A 225 -8.72 -10.04 4.57
C TYR A 225 -10.21 -9.66 4.67
N LEU A 226 -10.87 -9.50 3.53
CA LEU A 226 -12.28 -9.12 3.47
C LEU A 226 -13.24 -10.33 3.48
N HIS A 227 -12.71 -11.55 3.66
CA HIS A 227 -13.47 -12.80 3.63
C HIS A 227 -14.35 -12.92 2.37
N LEU A 228 -13.83 -12.53 1.21
CA LEU A 228 -14.58 -12.58 -0.04
C LEU A 228 -14.86 -14.03 -0.44
N ASN A 229 -16.10 -14.33 -0.82
CA ASN A 229 -16.46 -15.64 -1.36
C ASN A 229 -16.03 -15.74 -2.83
N VAL A 230 -14.82 -16.25 -3.04
CA VAL A 230 -14.22 -16.45 -4.36
C VAL A 230 -14.53 -17.88 -4.83
N GLU A 231 -15.66 -18.03 -5.54
CA GLU A 231 -15.96 -19.21 -6.36
C GLU A 231 -15.03 -19.30 -7.59
#